data_AF-A0A6J8DDS6-F1
#
_entry.id   AF-A0A6J8DDS6-F1
#
_cell.length_a   1.000
_cell.length_b   1.000
_cell.length_c   1.000
_cell.angle_alpha   90.00
_cell.angle_beta   90.00
_cell.angle_gamma   90.00
#
_symmetry.space_group_name_H-M   'P 1'
#
loop_
_entity.id
_entity.type
_entity.pdbx_description
1 polymer ?
#
loop_
_entity_poly.entity_id
_entity_poly.type
_entity_poly.pdbx_seq_one_letter_code
_entity_poly.pdbx_strand_id
1 'polypeptide(L)'
;MLDFQIQNGELCSLEEALYDIFSKSKCNNVLDESLTALETGDLSHLVKEELKCTIQTRRLAKGQDELKVDFSEEIKYQLTEHEQNKIIRRREQNKMAARRFRKRRKQNKKTLSEIQELECDNDAKMDEIKRLREEKETLLKLLNDHLLVCPGIQTTL
;
A
#
# COMPACT_ATOMS: atom_id res chain seq x y z
N MET A 1 -43.90 -26.91 46.91
CA MET A 1 -43.96 -27.80 45.74
C MET A 1 -43.38 -27.00 44.58
N LEU A 2 -42.12 -27.10 44.16
CA LEU A 2 -40.95 -27.91 44.48
C LEU A 2 -39.74 -26.98 44.33
N ASP A 3 -38.88 -26.86 45.34
CA ASP A 3 -37.60 -26.16 45.24
C ASP A 3 -36.62 -27.00 44.43
N PHE A 4 -36.15 -26.47 43.30
CA PHE A 4 -35.14 -27.12 42.48
C PHE A 4 -33.76 -26.62 42.93
N GLN A 5 -33.15 -27.35 43.87
CA GLN A 5 -31.76 -27.18 44.24
C GLN A 5 -30.87 -27.47 43.02
N ILE A 6 -30.31 -26.42 42.44
CA ILE A 6 -29.18 -26.56 41.52
C ILE A 6 -28.00 -27.02 42.38
N GLN A 7 -27.58 -28.26 42.17
CA GLN A 7 -26.41 -28.84 42.83
C GLN A 7 -25.16 -28.06 42.39
N ASN A 8 -24.63 -27.21 43.26
CA ASN A 8 -23.35 -26.53 43.13
C ASN A 8 -22.13 -27.49 43.13
N GLY A 9 -22.35 -28.80 42.91
CA GLY A 9 -21.34 -29.86 43.03
C GLY A 9 -20.54 -30.15 41.76
N GLU A 10 -21.00 -29.71 40.58
CA GLU A 10 -20.26 -29.95 39.32
C GLU A 10 -19.24 -28.85 38.99
N LEU A 11 -19.42 -27.63 39.50
CA LEU A 11 -18.52 -26.49 39.27
C LEU A 11 -17.13 -26.69 39.91
N CYS A 12 -17.04 -27.34 41.08
CA CYS A 12 -15.78 -27.56 41.79
C CYS A 12 -14.85 -28.56 41.06
N SER A 13 -15.42 -29.52 40.33
CA SER A 13 -14.65 -30.56 39.63
C SER A 13 -14.00 -30.06 38.33
N LEU A 14 -14.64 -29.12 37.65
CA LEU A 14 -14.10 -28.49 36.43
C LEU A 14 -13.03 -27.45 36.79
N GLU A 15 -13.23 -26.71 37.89
CA GLU A 15 -12.27 -25.71 38.37
C GLU A 15 -10.97 -26.37 38.87
N GLU A 16 -11.07 -27.48 39.60
CA GLU A 16 -9.92 -28.29 40.02
C GLU A 16 -9.22 -28.96 38.82
N ALA A 17 -9.96 -29.48 37.85
CA ALA A 17 -9.38 -30.07 36.64
C ALA A 17 -8.69 -29.03 35.74
N LEU A 18 -9.25 -27.82 35.63
CA LEU A 18 -8.61 -26.69 34.95
C LEU A 18 -7.34 -26.28 35.69
N TYR A 19 -7.38 -26.14 37.01
CA TYR A 19 -6.21 -25.76 37.81
C TYR A 19 -5.06 -26.76 37.70
N ASP A 20 -5.35 -28.05 37.56
CA ASP A 20 -4.34 -29.11 37.44
C ASP A 20 -3.74 -29.22 36.02
N ILE A 21 -4.54 -28.94 34.98
CA ILE A 21 -4.07 -28.79 33.59
C ILE A 21 -3.19 -27.53 33.46
N PHE A 22 -3.62 -26.41 34.05
CA PHE A 22 -2.88 -25.16 34.05
C PHE A 22 -1.62 -25.21 34.93
N SER A 23 -1.63 -25.90 36.08
CA SER A 23 -0.47 -26.00 36.96
C SER A 23 0.65 -26.91 36.44
N LYS A 24 0.33 -27.92 35.63
CA LYS A 24 1.35 -28.76 34.95
C LYS A 24 1.90 -28.11 33.68
N SER A 25 1.13 -27.18 33.11
CA SER A 25 1.47 -26.39 31.95
C SER A 25 2.28 -25.18 32.39
N LYS A 26 3.62 -25.30 32.42
CA LYS A 26 4.57 -24.21 32.67
C LYS A 26 4.59 -23.20 31.50
N CYS A 27 3.41 -22.77 31.09
CA CYS A 27 3.16 -21.90 29.97
C CYS A 27 2.94 -20.53 30.55
N ASN A 28 3.95 -19.68 30.40
CA ASN A 28 3.95 -18.34 30.93
C ASN A 28 2.73 -17.58 30.38
N ASN A 29 1.85 -17.21 31.31
CA ASN A 29 0.97 -16.07 31.31
C ASN A 29 -0.17 -15.91 30.29
N VAL A 30 -0.85 -16.99 29.83
CA VAL A 30 -2.08 -16.94 28.99
C VAL A 30 -3.06 -15.78 29.29
N LEU A 31 -3.22 -15.38 30.54
CA LEU A 31 -4.01 -14.21 30.95
C LEU A 31 -3.45 -12.86 30.45
N ASP A 32 -2.14 -12.66 30.51
CA ASP A 32 -1.40 -11.49 30.03
C ASP A 32 -1.48 -11.39 28.50
N GLU A 33 -1.31 -12.50 27.77
CA GLU A 33 -1.50 -12.47 26.31
C GLU A 33 -2.97 -12.32 25.90
N SER A 34 -3.92 -12.74 26.74
CA SER A 34 -5.35 -12.46 26.55
C SER A 34 -5.67 -10.97 26.75
N LEU A 35 -5.10 -10.33 27.77
CA LEU A 35 -5.20 -8.90 28.02
C LEU A 35 -4.64 -8.08 26.86
N THR A 36 -3.42 -8.39 26.42
CA THR A 36 -2.78 -7.67 25.31
C THR A 36 -3.53 -7.85 23.98
N ALA A 37 -4.07 -9.03 23.69
CA ALA A 37 -4.90 -9.27 22.51
C ALA A 37 -6.21 -8.46 22.56
N LEU A 38 -6.81 -8.29 23.75
CA LEU A 38 -8.01 -7.49 23.92
C LEU A 38 -7.72 -5.99 23.75
N GLU A 39 -6.58 -5.52 24.23
CA GLU A 39 -6.14 -4.12 24.10
C GLU A 39 -5.75 -3.75 22.67
N THR A 40 -5.07 -4.65 21.94
CA THR A 40 -4.64 -4.39 20.55
C THR A 40 -5.67 -4.80 19.50
N GLY A 41 -6.62 -5.67 19.84
CA GLY A 41 -7.55 -6.28 18.89
C GLY A 41 -6.90 -7.29 17.93
N ASP A 42 -5.66 -7.70 18.19
CA ASP A 42 -4.90 -8.66 17.37
C ASP A 42 -4.72 -10.00 18.10
N LEU A 43 -5.36 -11.05 17.57
CA LEU A 43 -5.30 -12.41 18.10
C LEU A 43 -3.93 -13.09 17.93
N SER A 44 -3.02 -12.47 17.17
CA SER A 44 -1.69 -13.02 16.92
C SER A 44 -0.90 -13.31 18.21
N HIS A 45 -1.16 -12.57 19.29
CA HIS A 45 -0.56 -12.79 20.60
C HIS A 45 -0.94 -14.16 21.18
N LEU A 46 -2.23 -14.48 21.16
CA LEU A 46 -2.75 -15.74 21.69
C LEU A 46 -2.30 -16.95 20.85
N VAL A 47 -2.31 -16.80 19.53
CA VAL A 47 -1.84 -17.84 18.59
C VAL A 47 -0.35 -18.15 18.79
N LYS A 48 0.48 -17.13 19.06
CA LYS A 48 1.91 -17.32 19.33
C LYS A 48 2.14 -18.10 20.63
N GLU A 49 1.37 -17.80 21.68
CA GLU A 49 1.49 -18.54 22.93
C GLU A 49 1.00 -19.98 22.80
N GLU A 50 -0.13 -20.23 22.13
CA GLU A 50 -0.58 -21.60 21.85
C GLU A 50 0.51 -22.40 21.10
N LEU A 51 1.11 -21.79 20.09
CA LEU A 51 2.17 -22.42 19.30
C LEU A 51 3.42 -22.70 20.15
N LYS A 52 3.82 -21.75 21.00
CA LYS A 52 4.96 -21.89 21.92
C LYS A 52 4.73 -23.03 22.91
N CYS A 53 3.54 -23.11 23.52
CA CYS A 53 3.14 -24.20 24.40
C CYS A 53 3.20 -25.56 23.68
N THR A 54 2.64 -25.62 22.47
CA THR A 54 2.63 -26.84 21.65
C THR A 54 4.04 -27.32 21.32
N ILE A 55 4.93 -26.42 20.93
CA ILE A 55 6.33 -26.74 20.64
C ILE A 55 7.03 -27.23 21.91
N GLN A 56 6.81 -26.56 23.04
CA GLN A 56 7.48 -26.86 24.30
C GLN A 56 7.07 -28.23 24.85
N THR A 57 5.76 -28.54 24.83
CA THR A 57 5.23 -29.85 25.23
C THR A 57 5.78 -30.96 24.35
N ARG A 58 5.84 -30.77 23.02
CA ARG A 58 6.41 -31.75 22.10
C ARG A 58 7.90 -32.01 22.33
N ARG A 59 8.67 -30.99 22.73
CA ARG A 59 10.11 -31.13 23.06
C ARG A 59 10.29 -31.95 24.35
N LEU A 60 9.56 -31.59 25.39
CA LEU A 60 9.63 -32.30 26.68
C LEU A 60 9.20 -33.77 26.55
N ALA A 61 8.15 -34.06 25.78
CA ALA A 61 7.70 -35.42 25.50
C ALA A 61 8.76 -36.27 24.76
N LYS A 62 9.69 -35.62 24.03
CA LYS A 62 10.85 -36.27 23.38
C LYS A 62 12.08 -36.33 24.30
N GLY A 63 11.96 -35.93 25.56
CA GLY A 63 13.07 -35.85 26.51
C GLY A 63 14.05 -34.71 26.23
N GLN A 64 13.66 -33.71 25.45
CA GLN A 64 14.48 -32.53 25.18
C GLN A 64 14.19 -31.41 26.19
N ASP A 65 15.22 -30.62 26.51
CA ASP A 65 15.10 -29.50 27.44
C ASP A 65 14.20 -28.35 26.94
N GLU A 66 13.83 -27.50 27.89
CA GLU A 66 13.10 -26.26 27.69
C GLU A 66 13.79 -25.35 26.66
N LEU A 67 13.03 -24.82 25.69
CA LEU A 67 13.59 -23.96 24.65
C LEU A 67 14.06 -22.65 25.27
N LYS A 68 15.38 -22.53 25.49
CA LYS A 68 16.03 -21.28 25.88
C LYS A 68 16.51 -20.57 24.62
N VAL A 69 15.97 -19.39 24.36
CA VAL A 69 16.49 -18.48 23.34
C VAL A 69 17.62 -17.69 23.99
N ASP A 70 18.85 -17.96 23.59
CA ASP A 70 19.99 -17.19 24.04
C ASP A 70 20.09 -15.91 23.19
N PHE A 71 19.72 -14.78 23.78
CA PHE A 71 19.84 -13.48 23.13
C PHE A 71 21.28 -12.98 23.30
N SER A 72 22.21 -13.59 22.56
CA SER A 72 23.57 -13.09 22.48
C SER A 72 23.56 -11.71 21.80
N GLU A 73 24.28 -10.74 22.37
CA GLU A 73 24.43 -9.42 21.75
C GLU A 73 25.01 -9.55 20.34
N GLU A 74 24.46 -8.76 19.40
CA GLU A 74 24.93 -8.74 18.02
C GLU A 74 26.42 -8.34 17.97
N ILE A 75 27.27 -9.23 17.48
CA ILE A 75 28.69 -8.95 17.28
C ILE A 75 28.83 -7.90 16.17
N LYS A 76 29.10 -6.65 16.56
CA LYS A 76 29.36 -5.55 15.63
C LYS A 76 30.80 -5.63 15.11
N TYR A 77 30.97 -6.20 13.92
CA TYR A 77 32.26 -6.20 13.24
C TYR A 77 32.61 -4.79 12.75
N GLN A 78 33.86 -4.36 12.97
CA GLN A 78 34.36 -3.13 12.39
C GLN A 78 34.56 -3.32 10.89
N LEU A 79 34.02 -2.40 10.09
CA LEU A 79 34.17 -2.42 8.64
C LEU A 79 35.64 -2.26 8.25
N THR A 80 36.12 -3.14 7.38
CA THR A 80 37.43 -2.99 6.76
C THR A 80 37.48 -1.73 5.89
N GLU A 81 38.67 -1.15 5.69
CA GLU A 81 38.84 0.06 4.87
C GLU A 81 38.28 -0.12 3.44
N HIS A 82 38.45 -1.32 2.87
CA HIS A 82 37.90 -1.66 1.56
C HIS A 82 36.35 -1.58 1.53
N GLU A 83 35.68 -2.08 2.57
CA GLU A 83 34.22 -2.02 2.67
C GLU A 83 33.71 -0.58 2.86
N GLN A 84 34.42 0.22 3.66
CA GLN A 84 34.11 1.64 3.84
C GLN A 84 34.21 2.39 2.49
N ASN A 85 35.28 2.14 1.73
CA ASN A 85 35.47 2.72 0.40
C ASN A 85 34.36 2.31 -0.58
N LYS A 86 33.91 1.05 -0.55
CA LYS A 86 32.78 0.57 -1.36
C LYS A 86 31.48 1.28 -1.01
N ILE A 87 31.22 1.50 0.29
CA ILE A 87 30.04 2.24 0.77
C ILE A 87 30.08 3.70 0.27
N ILE A 88 31.23 4.36 0.39
CA ILE A 88 31.41 5.75 -0.08
C ILE A 88 31.13 5.84 -1.60
N ARG A 89 31.74 4.95 -2.40
CA ARG A 89 31.49 4.90 -3.85
C ARG A 89 30.02 4.68 -4.17
N ARG A 90 29.36 3.73 -3.50
CA ARG A 90 27.93 3.44 -3.71
C ARG A 90 27.06 4.64 -3.34
N ARG A 91 27.36 5.35 -2.25
CA ARG A 91 26.64 6.55 -1.83
C ARG A 91 26.77 7.66 -2.86
N GLU A 92 27.97 7.92 -3.37
CA GLU A 92 28.15 8.99 -4.38
C GLU A 92 27.46 8.62 -5.70
N GLN A 93 27.55 7.35 -6.13
CA GLN A 93 26.81 6.87 -7.30
C GLN A 93 25.29 7.02 -7.13
N ASN A 94 24.75 6.62 -5.97
CA ASN A 94 23.33 6.73 -5.69
C ASN A 94 22.87 8.20 -5.63
N LYS A 95 23.68 9.08 -5.04
CA LYS A 95 23.44 10.53 -5.02
C LYS A 95 23.38 11.11 -6.43
N MET A 96 24.31 10.73 -7.31
CA MET A 96 24.30 11.16 -8.71
C MET A 96 23.10 10.59 -9.47
N ALA A 97 22.76 9.32 -9.26
CA ALA A 97 21.59 8.69 -9.84
C ALA A 97 20.29 9.38 -9.39
N ALA A 98 20.15 9.68 -8.10
CA ALA A 98 18.99 10.38 -7.55
C ALA A 98 18.87 11.80 -8.12
N ARG A 99 19.98 12.54 -8.26
CA ARG A 99 19.98 13.85 -8.93
C ARG A 99 19.52 13.75 -10.38
N ARG A 100 20.06 12.79 -11.15
CA ARG A 100 19.66 12.55 -12.55
C ARG A 100 18.18 12.18 -12.66
N PHE A 101 17.70 11.29 -11.79
CA PHE A 101 16.30 10.88 -11.75
C PHE A 101 15.37 12.07 -11.48
N ARG A 102 15.67 12.87 -10.44
CA ARG A 102 14.87 14.07 -10.11
C ARG A 102 14.87 15.08 -11.25
N LYS A 103 16.02 15.32 -11.90
CA LYS A 103 16.13 16.21 -13.06
C LYS A 103 15.26 15.69 -14.23
N ARG A 104 15.37 14.40 -14.58
CA ARG A 104 14.59 13.78 -15.64
C ARG A 104 13.09 13.84 -15.35
N ARG A 105 12.67 13.53 -14.11
CA ARG A 105 11.27 13.64 -13.70
C ARG A 105 10.73 15.06 -13.86
N LYS A 106 11.49 16.08 -13.44
CA LYS A 106 11.10 17.49 -13.62
C LYS A 106 10.99 17.87 -15.09
N GLN A 107 11.95 17.45 -15.92
CA GLN A 107 11.93 17.71 -17.36
C GLN A 107 10.75 17.02 -18.05
N ASN A 108 10.48 15.75 -17.73
CA ASN A 108 9.33 15.02 -18.25
C ASN A 108 8.01 15.70 -17.87
N LYS A 109 7.88 16.19 -16.62
CA LYS A 109 6.70 16.95 -16.23
C LYS A 109 6.53 18.24 -17.05
N LYS A 110 7.63 18.97 -17.30
CA LYS A 110 7.60 20.19 -18.12
C LYS A 110 7.18 19.89 -19.55
N THR A 111 7.83 18.92 -20.18
CA THR A 111 7.53 18.51 -21.57
C THR A 111 6.09 18.01 -21.72
N LEU A 112 5.56 17.26 -20.74
CA LEU A 112 4.16 16.85 -20.77
C LEU A 112 3.19 18.05 -20.70
N SER A 113 3.46 19.03 -19.83
CA SER A 113 2.65 20.27 -19.77
C SER A 113 2.66 21.02 -21.09
N GLU A 114 3.84 21.14 -21.71
CA GLU A 114 4.02 21.83 -22.99
C GLU A 114 3.28 21.12 -24.14
N ILE A 115 3.29 19.78 -24.14
CA ILE A 115 2.50 18.99 -25.10
C ILE A 115 1.00 19.26 -24.92
N GLN A 116 0.50 19.23 -23.68
CA GLN A 116 -0.92 19.48 -23.38
C GLN A 116 -1.36 20.90 -23.79
N GLU A 117 -0.52 21.90 -23.54
CA GLU A 117 -0.76 23.27 -23.97
C GLU A 117 -0.84 23.36 -25.50
N LEU A 118 0.10 22.73 -26.22
CA LEU A 118 0.10 22.70 -27.68
C LEU A 118 -1.10 21.94 -28.27
N GLU A 119 -1.54 20.86 -27.63
CA GLU A 119 -2.75 20.12 -28.04
C GLU A 119 -4.00 21.00 -27.90
N CYS A 120 -4.18 21.66 -26.75
CA CYS A 120 -5.27 22.61 -26.55
C CYS A 120 -5.27 23.75 -27.58
N ASP A 121 -4.10 24.34 -27.86
CA ASP A 121 -3.96 25.39 -28.86
C ASP A 121 -4.27 24.90 -30.28
N ASN A 122 -3.90 23.67 -30.60
CA ASN A 122 -4.20 23.06 -31.89
C ASN A 122 -5.69 22.83 -32.05
N ASP A 123 -6.35 22.25 -31.04
CA ASP A 123 -7.79 22.03 -31.04
C ASP A 123 -8.56 23.35 -31.22
N ALA A 124 -8.17 24.41 -30.49
CA ALA A 124 -8.77 25.74 -30.64
C ALA A 124 -8.59 26.30 -32.06
N LYS A 125 -7.43 26.12 -32.67
CA LYS A 125 -7.18 26.54 -34.06
C LYS A 125 -7.98 25.72 -35.07
N MET A 126 -8.13 24.42 -34.83
CA MET A 126 -8.92 23.54 -35.69
C MET A 126 -10.40 23.91 -35.66
N ASP A 127 -10.93 24.23 -34.48
CA ASP A 127 -12.29 24.75 -34.31
C ASP A 127 -12.47 26.09 -35.03
N GLU A 128 -11.51 26.99 -34.91
CA GLU A 128 -11.51 28.28 -35.61
C GLU A 128 -11.51 28.09 -37.14
N ILE A 129 -10.66 27.20 -37.66
CA ILE A 129 -10.63 26.86 -39.09
C ILE A 129 -11.98 26.32 -39.55
N LYS A 130 -12.60 25.44 -38.76
CA LYS A 130 -13.91 24.88 -39.07
C LYS A 130 -14.97 25.98 -39.13
N ARG A 131 -15.02 26.85 -38.11
CA ARG A 131 -15.95 27.99 -38.06
C ARG A 131 -15.80 28.89 -39.28
N LEU A 132 -14.57 29.28 -39.62
CA LEU A 132 -14.31 30.15 -40.77
C LEU A 132 -14.68 29.50 -42.10
N ARG A 133 -14.53 28.17 -42.22
CA ARG A 133 -14.98 27.44 -43.42
C ARG A 133 -16.50 27.41 -43.53
N GLU A 134 -17.21 27.18 -42.42
CA GLU A 134 -18.67 27.22 -42.38
C GLU A 134 -19.19 28.63 -42.71
N GLU A 135 -18.58 29.67 -42.14
CA GLU A 135 -18.92 31.07 -42.46
C GLU A 135 -18.68 31.39 -43.93
N LYS A 136 -17.53 31.00 -44.49
CA LYS A 136 -17.26 31.16 -45.93
C LYS A 136 -18.33 30.47 -46.78
N GLU A 137 -18.68 29.24 -46.46
CA GLU A 137 -19.67 28.47 -47.23
C GLU A 137 -21.05 29.12 -47.17
N THR A 138 -21.48 29.57 -45.99
CA THR A 138 -22.76 30.28 -45.85
C THR A 138 -22.79 31.59 -46.65
N LEU A 139 -21.71 32.37 -46.63
CA LEU A 139 -21.61 33.60 -47.41
C LEU A 139 -21.61 33.33 -48.91
N LEU A 140 -20.88 32.31 -49.38
CA LEU A 140 -20.88 31.90 -50.79
C LEU A 140 -22.26 31.46 -51.24
N LYS A 141 -22.97 30.68 -50.41
CA LYS A 141 -24.35 30.27 -50.70
C LYS A 141 -25.26 31.49 -50.83
N LEU A 142 -25.22 32.41 -49.87
CA LEU A 142 -26.02 33.64 -49.91
C LEU A 142 -25.73 34.47 -51.17
N LEU A 143 -24.45 34.60 -51.54
CA LEU A 143 -24.04 35.29 -52.75
C LEU A 143 -24.60 34.61 -54.01
N ASN A 144 -24.46 33.29 -54.12
CA ASN A 144 -24.99 32.52 -55.25
C ASN A 144 -26.51 32.63 -55.34
N ASP A 145 -27.22 32.52 -54.23
CA ASP A 145 -28.69 32.69 -54.18
C ASP A 145 -29.11 34.08 -54.70
N HIS A 146 -28.36 35.13 -54.33
CA HIS A 146 -28.59 36.47 -54.85
C HIS A 146 -28.31 36.61 -56.36
N LEU A 147 -27.23 36.00 -56.85
CA LEU A 147 -26.88 36.03 -58.28
C LEU A 147 -27.92 35.32 -59.16
N LEU A 148 -28.61 34.30 -58.63
CA LEU A 148 -29.70 33.61 -59.34
C LEU A 148 -30.95 34.47 -59.52
N VAL A 149 -31.21 35.40 -58.59
CA VAL A 149 -32.40 36.27 -58.62
C VAL A 149 -32.12 37.60 -59.33
N CYS A 150 -30.87 38.05 -59.37
CA CYS A 150 -30.49 39.37 -59.89
C CYS A 150 -29.62 39.24 -61.17
N PRO A 151 -30.20 39.27 -62.38
CA PRO A 151 -29.49 39.02 -63.63
C PRO A 151 -28.50 40.13 -64.06
N GLY A 152 -28.35 41.20 -63.27
CA GLY A 152 -27.56 42.38 -63.61
C GLY A 152 -26.10 42.38 -63.16
N ILE A 153 -25.65 41.36 -62.40
CA ILE A 153 -24.28 41.29 -61.87
C ILE A 153 -23.56 40.13 -62.55
N GLN A 154 -23.17 40.34 -63.81
CA GLN A 154 -22.10 39.53 -64.39
C GLN A 154 -20.77 40.06 -63.82
N THR A 155 -20.27 39.45 -62.75
CA THR A 155 -18.89 39.66 -62.32
C THR A 155 -17.97 39.07 -63.38
N THR A 156 -17.43 39.92 -64.24
CA THR A 156 -16.18 39.64 -64.97
C THR A 156 -15.06 39.53 -63.94
N LEU A 157 -14.67 38.30 -63.61
CA LEU A 157 -13.37 37.98 -63.01
C LEU A 157 -12.51 37.29 -64.07
#